data_AF-A0A2V6TIM8-F1
#
_entry.id   AF-A0A2V6TIM8-F1
#
_cell.length_a   1.000
_cell.length_b   1.000
_cell.length_c   1.000
_cell.angle_alpha   90.00
_cell.angle_beta   90.00
_cell.angle_gamma   90.00
#
_symmetry.space_group_name_H-M   'P 1'
#
loop_
_entity.id
_entity.type
_entity.pdbx_description
1 polymer ?
#
loop_
_entity_poly.entity_id
_entity_poly.type
_entity_poly.pdbx_seq_one_letter_code
_entity_poly.pdbx_strand_id
1 'polypeptide(L)'
;MFWGALQGMLLTGRLATIFNVPAPAAFLVKTVAQDSMAWNMGLQGSDGVVTVGGREIPVGGDIILSVEGIPAVSEDNIEKIRNMLVGKAPGATFKMSVLRAGKVIELTGTSQ
;
A
#
# COMPACT_ATOMS: atom_id res chain seq x y z
N MET A 1 -3.90 12.08 8.74
CA MET A 1 -2.92 10.98 8.94
C MET A 1 -3.09 9.93 7.83
N PHE A 2 -2.06 9.68 7.02
CA PHE A 2 -2.13 8.73 5.89
C PHE A 2 -2.29 7.27 6.34
N TRP A 3 -1.34 6.77 7.13
CA TRP A 3 -1.26 5.34 7.47
C TRP A 3 -2.41 4.87 8.37
N GLY A 4 -2.99 5.77 9.18
CA GLY A 4 -4.14 5.45 10.04
C GLY A 4 -5.45 5.26 9.28
N ALA A 5 -5.50 5.65 8.00
CA ALA A 5 -6.69 5.59 7.15
C ALA A 5 -6.68 4.40 6.17
N LEU A 6 -5.68 3.53 6.27
CA LEU A 6 -5.54 2.34 5.41
C LEU A 6 -5.35 1.09 6.26
N GLN A 7 -5.96 -0.01 5.82
CA GLN A 7 -5.67 -1.35 6.34
C GLN A 7 -5.04 -2.15 5.21
N GLY A 8 -4.18 -3.09 5.58
CA GLY A 8 -3.51 -3.92 4.60
C GLY A 8 -2.89 -5.16 5.20
N MET A 9 -2.07 -5.82 4.39
CA MET A 9 -1.22 -6.92 4.84
C MET A 9 0.03 -7.00 3.99
N LEU A 10 1.12 -7.49 4.56
CA LEU A 10 2.29 -7.88 3.79
C LEU A 10 1.98 -9.13 2.97
N LEU A 11 2.20 -9.03 1.67
CA LEU A 11 2.34 -10.16 0.77
C LEU A 11 3.80 -10.61 0.82
N THR A 12 4.03 -11.85 1.24
CA THR A 12 5.37 -12.43 1.31
C THR A 12 5.39 -13.82 0.65
N GLY A 13 6.57 -14.28 0.26
CA GLY A 13 6.79 -15.63 -0.27
C GLY A 13 5.83 -16.00 -1.40
N ARG A 14 5.09 -17.11 -1.23
CA ARG A 14 4.14 -17.59 -2.25
C ARG A 14 3.04 -16.59 -2.57
N LEU A 15 2.55 -15.80 -1.61
CA LEU A 15 1.52 -14.80 -1.89
C LEU A 15 2.07 -13.67 -2.76
N ALA A 16 3.28 -13.17 -2.50
CA ALA A 16 3.91 -12.17 -3.37
C ALA A 16 4.06 -12.69 -4.82
N THR A 17 4.38 -13.98 -4.98
CA THR A 17 4.47 -14.63 -6.30
C THR A 17 3.11 -14.69 -7.00
N ILE A 18 2.05 -15.13 -6.30
CA ILE A 18 0.69 -15.24 -6.86
C ILE A 18 0.16 -13.90 -7.35
N PHE A 19 0.48 -12.82 -6.63
CA PHE A 19 0.06 -11.46 -6.97
C PHE A 19 0.98 -10.77 -7.98
N ASN A 20 1.98 -11.48 -8.54
CA ASN A 20 2.97 -10.93 -9.48
C ASN A 20 3.69 -9.69 -8.94
N VAL A 21 3.98 -9.68 -7.63
CA VAL A 21 4.71 -8.57 -7.01
C VAL A 21 6.15 -8.54 -7.56
N PRO A 22 6.63 -7.41 -8.09
CA PRO A 22 7.99 -7.27 -8.63
C PRO A 22 9.05 -7.10 -7.51
N ALA A 23 8.85 -7.74 -6.36
CA ALA A 23 9.69 -7.68 -5.18
C ALA A 23 9.45 -8.91 -4.29
N PRO A 24 10.37 -9.25 -3.36
CA PRO A 24 10.20 -10.40 -2.46
C PRO A 24 8.96 -10.29 -1.54
N ALA A 25 8.54 -9.06 -1.28
CA ALA A 25 7.34 -8.74 -0.52
C ALA A 25 6.82 -7.36 -0.92
N ALA A 26 5.56 -7.06 -0.58
CA ALA A 26 4.97 -5.75 -0.72
C ALA A 26 3.70 -5.64 0.15
N PHE A 27 3.15 -4.43 0.32
CA PHE A 27 1.99 -4.22 1.17
C PHE A 27 0.70 -4.11 0.36
N LEU A 28 -0.18 -5.12 0.44
CA LEU A 28 -1.50 -5.10 -0.17
C LEU A 28 -2.44 -4.19 0.61
N VAL A 29 -3.09 -3.26 -0.09
CA VAL A 29 -4.11 -2.38 0.47
C VAL A 29 -5.45 -3.12 0.50
N LYS A 30 -5.93 -3.40 1.71
CA LYS A 30 -7.25 -4.02 1.93
C LYS A 30 -8.35 -2.98 1.84
N THR A 31 -8.25 -1.93 2.63
CA THR A 31 -9.26 -0.87 2.70
C THR A 31 -8.60 0.49 2.74
N VAL A 32 -9.28 1.47 2.16
CA VAL A 32 -8.92 2.89 2.22
C VAL A 32 -10.14 3.63 2.71
N ALA A 33 -10.01 4.41 3.78
CA ALA A 33 -11.12 5.21 4.28
C ALA A 33 -11.50 6.29 3.26
N GLN A 34 -12.78 6.42 2.97
CA GLN A 34 -13.31 7.44 2.06
C GLN A 34 -12.94 8.85 2.53
N ASP A 35 -12.67 9.74 1.57
CA ASP A 35 -12.25 11.14 1.78
C ASP A 35 -10.95 11.32 2.58
N SER A 36 -10.26 10.22 2.89
CA SER A 36 -8.94 10.25 3.49
C SER A 36 -7.88 10.76 2.51
N MET A 37 -6.73 11.10 3.05
CA MET A 37 -5.56 11.47 2.27
C MET A 37 -5.14 10.38 1.26
N ALA A 38 -5.23 9.10 1.65
CA ALA A 38 -4.94 7.98 0.77
C ALA A 38 -5.98 7.85 -0.35
N TRP A 39 -7.26 8.08 -0.03
CA TRP A 39 -8.35 8.11 -1.01
C TRP A 39 -8.16 9.24 -2.04
N ASN A 40 -7.86 10.44 -1.57
CA ASN A 40 -7.75 11.63 -2.42
C ASN A 40 -6.55 11.59 -3.37
N MET A 41 -5.49 10.84 -3.03
CA MET A 41 -4.39 10.57 -3.97
C MET A 41 -4.69 9.40 -4.95
N GLY A 42 -5.88 8.83 -4.87
CA GLY A 42 -6.35 7.76 -5.74
C GLY A 42 -5.84 6.37 -5.36
N LEU A 43 -5.39 6.14 -4.12
CA LEU A 43 -5.05 4.79 -3.64
C LEU A 43 -6.32 3.94 -3.55
N GLN A 44 -6.25 2.70 -4.06
CA GLN A 44 -7.39 1.80 -4.16
C GLN A 44 -7.25 0.64 -3.17
N GLY A 45 -8.29 0.45 -2.36
CA GLY A 45 -8.44 -0.76 -1.54
C GLY A 45 -8.86 -1.97 -2.39
N SER A 46 -8.79 -3.14 -1.78
CA SER A 46 -9.31 -4.37 -2.37
C SER A 46 -10.82 -4.26 -2.59
N ASP A 47 -11.31 -4.74 -3.73
CA ASP A 47 -12.73 -4.69 -4.14
C ASP A 47 -13.42 -6.05 -4.08
N GLY A 48 -12.68 -7.10 -3.71
CA GLY A 48 -13.21 -8.44 -3.56
C GLY A 48 -12.37 -9.29 -2.61
N VAL A 49 -12.87 -10.49 -2.37
CA VAL A 49 -12.22 -11.52 -1.56
C VAL A 49 -12.30 -12.83 -2.33
N VAL A 50 -11.20 -13.57 -2.36
CA VAL A 50 -11.15 -14.94 -2.89
C VAL A 50 -10.71 -15.90 -1.80
N THR A 51 -11.18 -17.15 -1.88
CA THR A 51 -10.82 -18.19 -0.91
C THR A 51 -9.77 -19.12 -1.49
N VAL A 52 -8.60 -19.20 -0.86
CA VAL A 52 -7.50 -20.10 -1.26
C VAL A 52 -7.15 -21.00 -0.08
N GLY A 53 -7.37 -22.31 -0.24
CA GLY A 53 -7.10 -23.28 0.83
C GLY A 53 -7.89 -22.99 2.13
N GLY A 54 -9.13 -22.52 1.99
CA GLY A 54 -10.00 -22.15 3.12
C GLY A 54 -9.68 -20.80 3.77
N ARG A 55 -8.73 -20.02 3.23
CA ARG A 55 -8.38 -18.68 3.72
C ARG A 55 -8.90 -17.61 2.80
N GLU A 56 -9.53 -16.59 3.36
CA GLU A 56 -9.97 -15.39 2.65
C GLU A 56 -8.78 -14.48 2.35
N ILE A 57 -8.61 -14.12 1.08
CA ILE A 57 -7.55 -13.26 0.59
C ILE A 57 -8.19 -12.08 -0.16
N PRO A 58 -7.96 -10.85 0.28
CA PRO A 58 -8.40 -9.66 -0.44
C PRO A 58 -7.72 -9.53 -1.81
N VAL A 59 -8.46 -9.04 -2.82
CA VAL A 59 -7.99 -8.89 -4.21
C VAL A 59 -8.45 -7.57 -4.83
N GLY A 60 -7.85 -7.20 -5.96
CA GLY A 60 -8.24 -6.06 -6.80
C GLY A 60 -7.66 -4.70 -6.40
N GLY A 61 -7.16 -4.56 -5.18
CA GLY A 61 -6.58 -3.31 -4.67
C GLY A 61 -5.15 -3.04 -5.11
N ASP A 62 -4.62 -1.90 -4.66
CA ASP A 62 -3.21 -1.56 -4.86
C ASP A 62 -2.29 -2.40 -3.99
N ILE A 63 -1.10 -2.66 -4.52
CA ILE A 63 0.01 -3.21 -3.74
C ILE A 63 1.11 -2.16 -3.66
N ILE A 64 1.33 -1.59 -2.48
CA ILE A 64 2.35 -0.59 -2.24
C ILE A 64 3.72 -1.26 -2.31
N LEU A 65 4.56 -0.79 -3.24
CA LEU A 65 5.93 -1.27 -3.44
C LEU A 65 6.93 -0.44 -2.63
N SER A 66 6.76 0.89 -2.64
CA SER A 66 7.62 1.81 -1.90
C SER A 66 6.97 3.16 -1.66
N VAL A 67 7.39 3.86 -0.62
CA VAL A 67 7.02 5.26 -0.34
C VAL A 67 8.28 6.07 -0.13
N GLU A 68 8.47 7.15 -0.89
CA GLU A 68 9.69 7.98 -0.89
C GLU A 68 10.99 7.14 -1.00
N GLY A 69 10.94 6.09 -1.83
CA GLY A 69 12.06 5.16 -2.02
C GLY A 69 12.27 4.13 -0.91
N ILE A 70 11.52 4.19 0.20
CA ILE A 70 11.55 3.15 1.23
C ILE A 70 10.70 1.96 0.76
N PRO A 71 11.27 0.75 0.58
CA PRO A 71 10.52 -0.41 0.11
C PRO A 71 9.55 -0.92 1.17
N ALA A 72 8.32 -1.28 0.80
CA ALA A 72 7.28 -1.77 1.70
C ALA A 72 7.33 -3.29 1.88
N VAL A 73 8.51 -3.83 2.21
CA VAL A 73 8.79 -5.28 2.21
C VAL A 73 8.73 -5.93 3.59
N SER A 74 8.64 -5.15 4.67
CA SER A 74 8.62 -5.64 6.06
C SER A 74 7.89 -4.68 7.00
N GLU A 75 7.50 -5.17 8.17
CA GLU A 75 6.87 -4.33 9.21
C GLU A 75 7.80 -3.19 9.63
N ASP A 76 9.11 -3.44 9.81
CA ASP A 76 10.10 -2.40 10.11
C ASP A 76 10.14 -1.30 9.03
N ASN A 77 9.95 -1.66 7.76
CA ASN A 77 9.86 -0.67 6.69
C ASN A 77 8.56 0.11 6.75
N ILE A 78 7.45 -0.55 7.06
CA ILE A 78 6.15 0.11 7.26
C ILE A 78 6.24 1.12 8.41
N GLU A 79 6.86 0.75 9.53
CA GLU A 79 7.12 1.65 10.66
C GLU A 79 7.96 2.85 10.23
N LYS A 80 9.03 2.63 9.46
CA LYS A 80 9.87 3.71 8.93
C LYS A 80 9.10 4.65 8.01
N ILE A 81 8.27 4.11 7.11
CA ILE A 81 7.40 4.91 6.22
C ILE A 81 6.44 5.76 7.05
N ARG A 82 5.80 5.17 8.06
CA ARG A 82 4.86 5.90 8.92
C ARG A 82 5.54 7.04 9.66
N ASN A 83 6.68 6.78 10.29
CA ASN A 83 7.43 7.79 11.02
C ASN A 83 7.91 8.92 10.10
N MET A 84 8.36 8.58 8.89
CA MET A 84 8.74 9.57 7.87
C MET A 84 7.55 10.45 7.47
N LEU A 85 6.38 9.88 7.22
CA LEU A 85 5.19 10.64 6.82
C LEU A 85 4.65 11.53 7.95
N VAL A 86 4.75 11.08 9.20
CA VAL A 86 4.37 11.89 10.39
C VAL A 86 5.31 13.07 10.57
N GLY A 87 6.60 12.92 10.23
CA GLY A 87 7.59 14.00 10.33
C GLY A 87 7.57 15.02 9.20
N LYS A 88 6.78 14.81 8.13
CA LYS A 88 6.67 15.77 7.03
C LYS A 88 5.86 17.00 7.44
N ALA A 89 6.27 18.16 6.95
CA ALA A 89 5.53 19.40 7.16
C ALA A 89 4.11 19.30 6.56
N PRO A 90 3.10 19.94 7.17
CA PRO A 90 1.78 20.08 6.57
C PRO A 90 1.87 20.67 5.15
N GLY A 91 1.15 20.08 4.20
CA GLY A 91 1.15 20.46 2.79
C GLY A 91 2.33 19.92 1.97
N ALA A 92 3.30 19.22 2.57
CA ALA A 92 4.41 18.63 1.82
C ALA A 92 3.95 17.43 0.99
N THR A 93 4.49 17.28 -0.22
CA THR A 93 4.18 16.12 -1.06
C THR A 93 5.08 14.93 -0.75
N PHE A 94 4.60 13.75 -1.09
CA PHE A 94 5.38 12.53 -1.13
C PHE A 94 4.87 11.60 -2.24
N LYS A 95 5.76 10.76 -2.72
CA LYS A 95 5.55 9.81 -3.80
C LYS A 95 5.44 8.40 -3.27
N MET A 96 4.58 7.63 -3.92
CA MET A 96 4.39 6.22 -3.64
C MET A 96 4.35 5.46 -4.96
N SER A 97 5.10 4.36 -5.03
CA SER A 97 5.02 3.43 -6.15
C SER A 97 4.09 2.29 -5.75
N VAL A 98 3.08 2.02 -6.57
CA VAL A 98 2.14 0.91 -6.38
C VAL A 98 2.09 0.01 -7.61
N LEU A 99 1.82 -1.28 -7.41
CA LEU A 99 1.38 -2.18 -8.46
C LEU A 99 -0.14 -2.15 -8.51
N ARG A 100 -0.70 -1.68 -9.63
CA ARG A 100 -2.14 -1.65 -9.92
C ARG A 100 -2.42 -2.39 -11.21
N ALA A 101 -3.29 -3.40 -11.16
CA ALA A 101 -3.66 -4.20 -12.34
C ALA A 101 -2.44 -4.66 -13.17
N GLY A 102 -1.38 -5.10 -12.49
CA GLY A 102 -0.13 -5.58 -13.11
C GLY A 102 0.82 -4.50 -13.63
N LYS A 103 0.53 -3.21 -13.41
CA LYS A 103 1.38 -2.09 -13.83
C LYS A 103 1.91 -1.33 -12.62
N VAL A 104 3.18 -0.96 -12.67
CA VAL A 104 3.74 -0.04 -11.67
C VAL A 104 3.36 1.38 -12.03
N ILE A 105 2.72 2.08 -11.10
CA ILE A 105 2.33 3.48 -11.25
C ILE A 105 2.82 4.29 -10.04
N GLU A 106 3.07 5.58 -10.25
CA GLU A 106 3.41 6.52 -9.19
C GLU A 106 2.17 7.31 -8.78
N LEU A 107 1.91 7.36 -7.47
CA LEU A 107 0.89 8.21 -6.87
C LEU A 107 1.57 9.31 -6.06
N THR A 108 0.99 10.51 -6.06
CA THR A 108 1.47 11.64 -5.26
C THR A 108 0.43 12.00 -4.21
N GLY A 109 0.82 11.98 -2.95
CA GLY A 109 -0.01 12.41 -1.83
C GLY A 109 0.55 13.69 -1.19
N THR A 110 -0.27 14.32 -0.36
CA THR A 110 0.07 15.54 0.39
C THR A 110 -0.11 15.28 1.88
N SER A 111 0.91 15.48 2.70
CA SER A 111 0.78 15.42 4.17
C SER A 111 -0.16 16.52 4.65
N GLN A 112 -1.01 16.19 5.62
CA GLN A 112 -1.84 17.15 6.34
C GLN A 112 -1.28 17.35 7.74
#